data_AF-A0A251QBQ2-F1
#
_entry.id   AF-A0A251QBQ2-F1
#
_cell.length_a   1.000
_cell.length_b   1.000
_cell.length_c   1.000
_cell.angle_alpha   90.00
_cell.angle_beta   90.00
_cell.angle_gamma   90.00
#
_symmetry.space_group_name_H-M   'P 1'
#
loop_
_entity.id
_entity.type
_entity.pdbx_description
1 polymer ?
#
loop_
_entity_poly.entity_id
_entity_poly.type
_entity_poly.pdbx_seq_one_letter_code
_entity_poly.pdbx_strand_id
1 'polypeptide(L)'
;MKTLCLTTESSVGRMEEEEEEDLVSGTFTWRIDNFSTLNKQTHYSDVFVVGGYKWRILIFPKGNNVDYLSVYLDFAEASTLPSGSTRYAKFRLTLVNQVDSKKSITKDTEHEFVANEKDWGFTSFILLSELCDHDKGYLVNDFCVVEVEVSVRNGIKILEDQETGELIDFRGLGRVEKTFVPFLEEVCSSYPSLLECHKKRSRTFIQCAFTALGRLLCFLKTTKAKDMTRDACKRLQLLWEELETFKFDLVWLEPHVQSVLVMKRRAGRVDRLREDVEILENEIKRRRDVLAAAEVDLEAAKRDLAKAEEEFKIDMDTELGYPLP
;
A
#
# COMPACT_ATOMS: atom_id res chain seq x y z
N MET A 1 0.46 -63.29 22.45
CA MET A 1 1.18 -63.33 21.15
C MET A 1 0.15 -63.47 20.04
N LYS A 2 -0.16 -62.37 19.34
CA LYS A 2 -0.92 -62.38 18.09
C LYS A 2 -0.25 -61.41 17.13
N THR A 3 0.16 -61.95 16.00
CA THR A 3 0.65 -61.29 14.79
C THR A 3 -0.49 -60.55 14.07
N LEU A 4 -0.22 -59.36 13.52
CA LEU A 4 -0.87 -58.76 12.34
C LEU A 4 0.00 -57.55 11.92
N CYS A 5 0.79 -57.71 10.86
CA CYS A 5 0.52 -57.35 9.46
C CYS A 5 0.47 -55.83 9.20
N LEU A 6 1.46 -55.40 8.41
CA LEU A 6 1.63 -54.08 7.81
C LEU A 6 0.48 -53.75 6.86
N THR A 7 -0.05 -52.54 6.95
CA THR A 7 -0.68 -51.85 5.82
C THR A 7 -0.18 -50.42 5.80
N THR A 8 0.55 -50.11 4.74
CA THR A 8 0.90 -48.77 4.28
C THR A 8 -0.35 -48.02 3.83
N GLU A 9 -0.62 -46.85 4.39
CA GLU A 9 -1.44 -45.83 3.74
C GLU A 9 -0.66 -44.52 3.71
N SER A 10 -0.36 -44.12 2.48
CA SER A 10 0.18 -42.83 2.09
C SER A 10 -0.94 -41.79 2.19
N SER A 11 -0.83 -40.87 3.14
CA SER A 11 -1.50 -39.57 3.05
C SER A 11 -0.44 -38.53 2.69
N VAL A 12 -0.37 -38.19 1.40
CA VAL A 12 0.30 -36.98 0.91
C VAL A 12 -0.49 -35.79 1.46
N GLY A 13 -0.07 -35.31 2.63
CA GLY A 13 -0.44 -34.00 3.14
C GLY A 13 0.31 -32.96 2.32
N ARG A 14 -0.46 -32.18 1.56
CA ARG A 14 0.01 -31.02 0.82
C ARG A 14 0.45 -29.97 1.85
N MET A 15 1.75 -29.94 2.14
CA MET A 15 2.37 -28.87 2.93
C MET A 15 2.49 -27.65 2.02
N GLU A 16 1.54 -26.74 2.12
CA GLU A 16 1.78 -25.33 1.82
C GLU A 16 2.62 -24.79 2.99
N GLU A 17 3.94 -24.95 2.90
CA GLU A 17 4.86 -24.15 3.70
C GLU A 17 4.81 -22.73 3.14
N GLU A 18 3.99 -21.88 3.78
CA GLU A 18 4.15 -20.44 3.69
C GLU A 18 5.58 -20.11 4.13
N GLU A 19 6.40 -19.60 3.20
CA GLU A 19 7.68 -18.99 3.54
C GLU A 19 7.41 -17.89 4.57
N GLU A 20 7.71 -18.16 5.83
CA GLU A 20 7.66 -17.19 6.91
C GLU A 20 8.74 -16.14 6.59
N GLU A 21 8.33 -15.06 5.91
CA GLU A 21 9.22 -13.92 5.69
C GLU A 21 9.74 -13.46 7.05
N ASP A 22 11.06 -13.29 7.18
CA ASP A 22 11.74 -12.78 8.38
C ASP A 22 11.33 -11.31 8.60
N LEU A 23 10.09 -11.11 9.03
CA LEU A 23 9.46 -9.82 9.26
C LEU A 23 9.63 -9.44 10.72
N VAL A 24 10.25 -8.29 10.96
CA VAL A 24 10.24 -7.67 12.27
C VAL A 24 8.96 -6.86 12.38
N SER A 25 8.09 -7.29 13.29
CA SER A 25 6.83 -6.59 13.58
C SER A 25 6.93 -5.74 14.84
N GLY A 26 6.18 -4.65 14.86
CA GLY A 26 6.05 -3.79 16.01
C GLY A 26 4.74 -3.01 15.96
N THR A 27 4.22 -2.68 17.14
CA THR A 27 2.99 -1.91 17.29
C THR A 27 3.27 -0.56 17.92
N PHE A 28 2.45 0.43 17.56
CA PHE A 28 2.49 1.76 18.14
C PHE A 28 1.08 2.31 18.28
N THR A 29 0.78 2.89 19.45
CA THR A 29 -0.53 3.48 19.76
C THR A 29 -0.34 4.99 19.95
N TRP A 30 -1.07 5.77 19.18
CA TRP A 30 -1.08 7.22 19.26
C TRP A 30 -2.41 7.72 19.81
N ARG A 31 -2.34 8.35 20.98
CA ARG A 31 -3.43 9.14 21.55
C ARG A 31 -3.31 10.58 21.07
N ILE A 32 -4.37 11.10 20.47
CA ILE A 32 -4.45 12.45 19.94
C ILE A 32 -5.39 13.26 20.81
N ASP A 33 -4.86 14.07 21.72
CA ASP A 33 -5.64 14.95 22.60
C ASP A 33 -6.06 16.25 21.89
N ASN A 34 -7.15 16.85 22.36
CA ASN A 34 -7.74 18.09 21.83
C ASN A 34 -8.02 18.02 20.32
N PHE A 35 -8.52 16.88 19.84
CA PHE A 35 -8.67 16.60 18.41
C PHE A 35 -9.53 17.65 17.68
N SER A 36 -10.59 18.12 18.33
CA SER A 36 -11.48 19.16 17.80
C SER A 36 -10.72 20.45 17.41
N THR A 37 -9.66 20.78 18.15
CA THR A 37 -8.84 22.01 18.01
C THR A 37 -7.75 21.91 16.95
N LEU A 38 -7.54 20.72 16.36
CA LEU A 38 -6.54 20.53 15.30
C LEU A 38 -6.95 21.30 14.04
N ASN A 39 -6.46 22.52 13.93
CA ASN A 39 -6.67 23.42 12.78
C ASN A 39 -5.59 23.28 11.70
N LYS A 40 -4.64 22.36 11.88
CA LYS A 40 -3.58 22.11 10.91
C LYS A 40 -4.09 21.22 9.78
N GLN A 41 -3.58 21.45 8.58
CA GLN A 41 -3.85 20.59 7.43
C GLN A 41 -3.34 19.16 7.66
N THR A 42 -2.21 19.02 8.35
CA THR A 42 -1.63 17.72 8.73
C THR A 42 -1.17 17.71 10.19
N HIS A 43 -1.18 16.52 10.79
CA HIS A 43 -0.65 16.28 12.12
C HIS A 43 0.12 14.96 12.15
N TYR A 44 1.24 14.94 12.88
CA TYR A 44 2.13 13.78 12.98
C TYR A 44 2.18 13.29 14.42
N SER A 45 2.29 11.97 14.59
CA SER A 45 2.65 11.37 15.87
C SER A 45 4.13 11.59 16.19
N ASP A 46 4.51 11.17 17.40
CA ASP A 46 5.91 10.91 17.70
C ASP A 46 6.47 9.78 16.82
N VAL A 47 7.80 9.78 16.69
CA VAL A 47 8.51 8.77 15.92
C VAL A 47 8.69 7.49 16.75
N PHE A 48 8.40 6.35 16.15
CA PHE A 48 8.62 5.02 16.71
C PHE A 48 9.50 4.17 15.80
N VAL A 49 10.11 3.11 16.34
CA VAL A 49 11.10 2.30 15.62
C VAL A 49 10.62 0.85 15.48
N VAL A 50 10.59 0.34 14.25
CA VAL A 50 10.30 -1.06 13.93
C VAL A 50 11.31 -1.56 12.91
N GLY A 51 11.94 -2.69 13.19
CA GLY A 51 13.03 -3.26 12.37
C GLY A 51 14.20 -2.31 12.13
N GLY A 52 14.51 -1.45 13.10
CA GLY A 52 15.58 -0.45 13.01
C GLY A 52 15.25 0.79 12.18
N TYR A 53 14.03 0.91 11.67
CA TYR A 53 13.57 2.03 10.85
C TYR A 53 12.64 2.95 11.62
N LYS A 54 12.74 4.27 11.38
CA LYS A 54 11.88 5.27 12.02
C LYS A 54 10.60 5.51 11.23
N TRP A 55 9.48 5.32 11.93
CA TRP A 55 8.12 5.48 11.43
C TRP A 55 7.36 6.52 12.25
N ARG A 56 6.30 7.08 11.68
CA ARG A 56 5.33 7.91 12.41
C ARG A 56 3.97 7.83 11.72
N ILE A 57 2.90 8.10 12.45
CA ILE A 57 1.56 8.23 11.88
C ILE A 57 1.39 9.67 11.38
N LEU A 58 0.80 9.84 10.21
CA LEU A 58 0.38 11.11 9.62
C LEU A 58 -1.14 11.10 9.46
N ILE A 59 -1.80 12.14 9.97
CA ILE A 59 -3.24 12.35 9.77
C ILE A 59 -3.53 13.68 9.10
N PHE A 60 -4.65 13.72 8.37
CA PHE A 60 -5.31 14.94 7.95
C PHE A 60 -6.63 15.04 8.72
N PRO A 61 -6.65 15.74 9.87
CA PRO A 61 -7.78 15.70 10.80
C PRO A 61 -9.05 16.36 10.25
N LYS A 62 -8.91 17.23 9.24
CA LYS A 62 -10.01 17.84 8.47
C LYS A 62 -10.13 17.29 7.05
N GLY A 63 -9.42 16.18 6.78
CA GLY A 63 -9.37 15.47 5.51
C GLY A 63 -8.38 16.02 4.48
N ASN A 64 -7.97 15.13 3.58
CA ASN A 64 -7.06 15.44 2.47
C ASN A 64 -7.87 15.70 1.18
N ASN A 65 -8.55 16.86 1.14
CA ASN A 65 -9.52 17.23 0.09
C ASN A 65 -10.78 16.35 0.03
N VAL A 66 -11.12 15.70 1.15
CA VAL A 66 -12.30 14.84 1.32
C VAL A 66 -12.90 15.05 2.71
N ASP A 67 -14.17 14.70 2.93
CA ASP A 67 -14.87 14.83 4.23
C ASP A 67 -14.60 13.66 5.19
N TYR A 68 -13.42 13.06 5.09
CA TYR A 68 -13.00 11.89 5.85
C TYR A 68 -11.73 12.21 6.63
N LEU A 69 -11.56 11.61 7.81
CA LEU A 69 -10.24 11.52 8.44
C LEU A 69 -9.35 10.68 7.52
N SER A 70 -8.20 11.23 7.13
CA SER A 70 -7.18 10.50 6.39
C SER A 70 -6.07 10.07 7.34
N VAL A 71 -5.61 8.82 7.22
CA VAL A 71 -4.58 8.23 8.11
C VAL A 71 -3.55 7.49 7.27
N TYR A 72 -2.28 7.81 7.50
CA TYR A 72 -1.13 7.28 6.78
C TYR A 72 -0.02 6.85 7.74
N LEU A 73 0.77 5.89 7.31
CA LEU A 73 2.09 5.62 7.86
C LEU A 73 3.11 6.44 7.06
N ASP A 74 3.97 7.21 7.73
CA ASP A 74 5.06 7.99 7.13
C ASP A 74 6.41 7.40 7.57
N PHE A 75 7.25 7.12 6.59
CA PHE A 75 8.62 6.71 6.80
C PHE A 75 9.49 7.95 7.06
N ALA A 76 9.76 8.23 8.34
CA ALA A 76 10.36 9.48 8.79
C ALA A 76 11.78 9.70 8.23
N GLU A 77 12.47 8.62 7.87
CA GLU A 77 13.83 8.64 7.33
C GLU A 77 13.90 8.51 5.80
N ALA A 78 12.76 8.66 5.09
CA ALA A 78 12.72 8.48 3.64
C ALA A 78 13.72 9.35 2.87
N SER A 79 13.93 10.59 3.32
CA SER A 79 14.91 11.52 2.70
C SER A 79 16.37 11.11 2.88
N THR A 80 16.65 10.19 3.81
CA THR A 80 17.99 9.67 4.07
C THR A 80 18.26 8.35 3.35
N LEU A 81 17.26 7.80 2.66
CA LEU A 81 17.45 6.64 1.79
C LEU A 81 18.45 6.99 0.69
N PRO A 82 19.43 6.12 0.41
CA PRO A 82 20.20 6.21 -0.82
C PRO A 82 19.25 6.25 -2.02
N SER A 83 19.61 7.03 -3.04
CA SER A 83 18.86 7.09 -4.29
C SER A 83 18.61 5.68 -4.83
N GLY A 84 17.35 5.32 -5.05
CA GLY A 84 16.96 4.00 -5.54
C GLY A 84 16.60 2.98 -4.45
N SER A 85 16.94 3.20 -3.18
CA SER A 85 16.53 2.28 -2.10
C SER A 85 15.05 2.40 -1.75
N THR A 86 14.42 1.28 -1.44
CA THR A 86 13.05 1.23 -0.90
C THR A 86 13.01 0.57 0.46
N ARG A 87 11.91 0.78 1.19
CA ARG A 87 11.60 0.05 2.42
C ARG A 87 10.23 -0.55 2.33
N TYR A 88 10.18 -1.87 2.26
CA TYR A 88 8.92 -2.59 2.32
C TYR A 88 8.37 -2.61 3.75
N ALA A 89 7.10 -2.29 3.91
CA ALA A 89 6.35 -2.58 5.12
C ALA A 89 4.94 -3.05 4.77
N LYS A 90 4.50 -4.11 5.45
CA LYS A 90 3.08 -4.45 5.60
C LYS A 90 2.61 -3.80 6.88
N PHE A 91 1.48 -3.10 6.85
CA PHE A 91 1.00 -2.43 8.05
C PHE A 91 -0.51 -2.39 8.10
N ARG A 92 -1.01 -2.29 9.32
CA ARG A 92 -2.42 -2.25 9.68
C ARG A 92 -2.64 -1.01 10.51
N LEU A 93 -3.51 -0.13 10.05
CA LEU A 93 -3.95 1.06 10.76
C LEU A 93 -5.31 0.77 11.37
N THR A 94 -5.47 1.09 12.65
CA THR A 94 -6.70 0.89 13.40
C THR A 94 -7.11 2.19 14.08
N LEU A 95 -8.32 2.67 13.79
CA LEU A 95 -8.98 3.68 14.60
C LEU A 95 -9.76 2.97 15.71
N VAL A 96 -9.34 3.18 16.95
CA VAL A 96 -9.89 2.47 18.10
C VAL A 96 -11.24 3.06 18.47
N ASN A 97 -12.24 2.19 18.58
CA ASN A 97 -13.48 2.54 19.24
C ASN A 97 -13.30 2.36 20.75
N GLN A 98 -13.45 3.45 21.49
CA GLN A 98 -13.10 3.52 22.91
C GLN A 98 -14.22 3.00 23.84
N VAL A 99 -15.39 2.68 23.28
CA VAL A 99 -16.56 2.17 24.00
C VAL A 99 -16.76 0.68 23.70
N ASP A 100 -16.63 0.26 22.45
CA ASP A 100 -16.79 -1.11 21.99
C ASP A 100 -15.67 -1.49 21.02
N SER A 101 -14.68 -2.23 21.52
CA SER A 101 -13.49 -2.59 20.75
C SER A 101 -13.79 -3.35 19.44
N LYS A 102 -14.92 -4.07 19.36
CA LYS A 102 -15.36 -4.79 18.16
C LYS A 102 -15.78 -3.87 17.01
N LYS A 103 -16.06 -2.60 17.31
CA LYS A 103 -16.39 -1.57 16.33
C LYS A 103 -15.17 -0.76 15.88
N SER A 104 -13.97 -1.11 16.32
CA SER A 104 -12.75 -0.45 15.82
C SER A 104 -12.61 -0.67 14.32
N ILE A 105 -12.25 0.39 13.59
CA ILE A 105 -12.08 0.34 12.14
C ILE A 105 -10.63 0.03 11.85
N THR A 106 -10.40 -1.09 11.17
CA THR A 106 -9.06 -1.57 10.84
C THR A 106 -8.93 -1.68 9.33
N LYS A 107 -7.85 -1.11 8.78
CA LYS A 107 -7.49 -1.26 7.36
C LYS A 107 -6.02 -1.64 7.26
N ASP A 108 -5.71 -2.67 6.49
CA ASP A 108 -4.34 -3.09 6.21
C ASP A 108 -3.96 -2.91 4.76
N THR A 109 -2.67 -2.69 4.54
CA THR A 109 -2.06 -2.53 3.23
C THR A 109 -0.58 -2.84 3.34
N GLU A 110 0.11 -2.85 2.21
CA GLU A 110 1.55 -3.02 2.17
C GLU A 110 2.12 -2.10 1.09
N HIS A 111 3.30 -1.56 1.36
CA HIS A 111 3.89 -0.54 0.51
C HIS A 111 5.41 -0.61 0.52
N GLU A 112 6.01 -0.13 -0.56
CA GLU A 112 7.45 0.14 -0.63
C GLU A 112 7.71 1.63 -0.57
N PHE A 113 8.09 2.08 0.61
CA PHE A 113 8.42 3.46 0.91
C PHE A 113 9.71 3.86 0.18
N VAL A 114 9.67 4.96 -0.55
CA VAL A 114 10.82 5.53 -1.26
C VAL A 114 10.99 7.00 -0.91
N ALA A 115 12.17 7.57 -1.21
CA ALA A 115 12.46 8.97 -0.87
C ALA A 115 11.39 9.97 -1.38
N ASN A 116 10.77 9.69 -2.53
CA ASN A 116 9.76 10.56 -3.16
C ASN A 116 8.30 10.16 -2.86
N GLU A 117 8.07 9.01 -2.20
CA GLU A 117 6.74 8.51 -1.80
C GLU A 117 6.94 7.89 -0.41
N LYS A 118 7.03 8.79 0.57
CA LYS A 118 7.46 8.49 1.94
C LYS A 118 6.31 8.15 2.86
N ASP A 119 5.08 8.32 2.41
CA ASP A 119 3.87 8.05 3.16
C ASP A 119 2.89 7.21 2.34
N TRP A 120 2.16 6.34 3.03
CA TRP A 120 1.15 5.49 2.44
C TRP A 120 0.04 5.16 3.44
N GLY A 121 -1.19 5.01 2.96
CA GLY A 121 -2.35 4.81 3.81
C GLY A 121 -3.66 5.13 3.10
N PHE A 122 -4.62 5.64 3.85
CA PHE A 122 -6.01 5.76 3.40
C PHE A 122 -6.50 7.20 3.50
N THR A 123 -6.81 7.78 2.34
CA THR A 123 -7.42 9.11 2.23
C THR A 123 -8.80 9.16 2.88
N SER A 124 -9.57 8.08 2.77
CA SER A 124 -10.92 7.94 3.34
C SER A 124 -10.95 6.87 4.42
N PHE A 125 -10.52 7.20 5.65
CA PHE A 125 -10.48 6.23 6.75
C PHE A 125 -11.85 6.09 7.43
N ILE A 126 -12.42 7.20 7.92
CA ILE A 126 -13.76 7.32 8.52
C ILE A 126 -14.36 8.69 8.16
N LEU A 127 -15.67 8.79 7.97
CA LEU A 127 -16.36 10.07 7.79
C LEU A 127 -16.12 10.98 9.00
N LEU A 128 -15.83 12.26 8.77
CA LEU A 128 -15.61 13.21 9.87
C LEU A 128 -16.87 13.40 10.72
N SER A 129 -18.07 13.30 10.13
CA SER A 129 -19.34 13.34 10.86
C SER A 129 -19.52 12.14 11.79
N GLU A 130 -19.10 10.94 11.35
CA GLU A 130 -19.16 9.72 12.17
C GLU A 130 -18.09 9.71 13.26
N LEU A 131 -16.90 10.22 12.97
CA LEU A 131 -15.82 10.36 13.95
C LEU A 131 -16.22 11.30 15.10
N CYS A 132 -16.86 12.42 14.77
CA CYS A 132 -17.26 13.45 15.73
C CYS A 132 -18.57 13.13 16.48
N ASP A 133 -19.30 12.09 16.07
CA ASP A 133 -20.53 11.66 16.73
C ASP A 133 -20.18 10.94 18.05
N HIS A 134 -20.57 11.55 19.17
CA HIS A 134 -20.30 11.04 20.51
C HIS A 134 -20.89 9.64 20.76
N ASP A 135 -21.99 9.29 20.08
CA ASP A 135 -22.63 7.99 20.24
C ASP A 135 -21.88 6.87 19.51
N LYS A 136 -20.95 7.23 18.60
CA LYS A 136 -20.13 6.26 17.86
C LYS A 136 -18.91 5.79 18.63
N GLY A 137 -18.42 6.56 19.60
CA GLY A 137 -17.36 6.13 20.52
C GLY A 137 -15.91 6.21 19.98
N TYR A 138 -15.67 6.87 18.85
CA TYR A 138 -14.32 7.06 18.31
C TYR A 138 -13.61 8.30 18.89
N LEU A 139 -14.35 9.37 19.16
CA LEU A 139 -13.87 10.58 19.83
C LEU A 139 -14.51 10.69 21.22
N VAL A 140 -13.74 10.42 22.26
CA VAL A 140 -14.21 10.44 23.66
C VAL A 140 -13.38 11.46 24.43
N ASN A 141 -14.04 12.35 25.18
CA ASN A 141 -13.38 13.44 25.91
C ASN A 141 -12.38 14.25 25.05
N ASP A 142 -12.77 14.52 23.80
CA ASP A 142 -11.97 15.23 22.79
C ASP A 142 -10.59 14.61 22.50
N PHE A 143 -10.44 13.30 22.71
CA PHE A 143 -9.29 12.56 22.23
C PHE A 143 -9.71 11.34 21.40
N CYS A 144 -8.91 11.03 20.38
CA CYS A 144 -9.05 9.83 19.57
C CYS A 144 -7.76 9.01 19.62
N VAL A 145 -7.87 7.71 19.33
CA VAL A 145 -6.74 6.78 19.45
C VAL A 145 -6.57 6.04 18.12
N VAL A 146 -5.37 6.13 17.56
CA VAL A 146 -4.97 5.43 16.34
C VAL A 146 -3.84 4.46 16.68
N GLU A 147 -4.01 3.21 16.30
CA GLU A 147 -3.01 2.16 16.45
C GLU A 147 -2.45 1.79 15.08
N VAL A 148 -1.18 1.41 15.07
CA VAL A 148 -0.53 0.87 13.90
C VAL A 148 0.26 -0.38 14.27
N GLU A 149 0.08 -1.44 13.50
CA GLU A 149 0.94 -2.61 13.48
C GLU A 149 1.76 -2.54 12.19
N VAL A 150 3.08 -2.60 12.29
CA VAL A 150 4.02 -2.51 11.16
C VAL A 150 4.87 -3.76 11.15
N SER A 151 5.01 -4.40 10.00
CA SER A 151 5.87 -5.55 9.74
C SER A 151 6.84 -5.21 8.60
N VAL A 152 8.13 -5.20 8.90
CA VAL A 152 9.19 -4.82 7.95
C VAL A 152 10.13 -5.99 7.70
N ARG A 153 10.64 -6.14 6.48
CA ARG A 153 11.64 -7.18 6.18
C ARG A 153 12.97 -6.87 6.85
N ASN A 154 13.54 -7.86 7.54
CA ASN A 154 14.87 -7.76 8.10
C ASN A 154 15.91 -8.10 7.02
N GLY A 155 16.82 -7.17 6.71
CA GLY A 155 17.95 -7.41 5.80
C GLY A 155 17.64 -7.39 4.29
N ILE A 156 18.70 -7.15 3.51
CA ILE A 156 18.70 -7.27 2.05
C ILE A 156 18.50 -8.75 1.70
N LYS A 157 17.49 -9.09 0.90
CA LYS A 157 17.40 -10.44 0.30
C LYS A 157 18.64 -10.62 -0.58
N ILE A 158 19.67 -11.30 -0.09
CA ILE A 158 20.55 -12.05 -0.99
C ILE A 158 19.67 -13.20 -1.47
N LEU A 159 19.20 -13.11 -2.70
CA LEU A 159 18.44 -14.16 -3.34
C LEU A 159 19.36 -15.38 -3.45
N GLU A 160 19.23 -16.33 -2.52
CA GLU A 160 19.55 -17.71 -2.81
C GLU A 160 18.49 -18.22 -3.78
N ASP A 161 18.74 -18.03 -5.09
CA ASP A 161 17.94 -18.69 -6.12
C ASP A 161 18.26 -20.19 -6.10
N GLN A 162 17.22 -21.01 -6.23
CA GLN A 162 17.34 -22.44 -6.55
C GLN A 162 18.07 -22.61 -7.90
N GLU A 163 19.40 -22.72 -7.87
CA GLU A 163 20.23 -23.05 -9.03
C GLU A 163 19.90 -24.49 -9.50
N THR A 164 18.91 -24.62 -10.38
CA THR A 164 18.55 -25.89 -11.01
C THR A 164 19.12 -26.01 -12.44
N GLY A 165 19.73 -24.94 -12.98
CA GLY A 165 20.26 -24.87 -14.33
C GLY A 165 21.70 -25.37 -14.50
N GLU A 166 22.02 -25.87 -15.70
CA GLU A 166 23.38 -26.24 -16.10
C GLU A 166 24.30 -25.01 -16.10
N LEU A 167 25.37 -25.05 -15.28
CA LEU A 167 26.38 -23.99 -15.22
C LEU A 167 27.54 -24.28 -16.18
N ILE A 168 27.83 -23.32 -17.07
CA ILE A 168 28.90 -23.41 -18.07
C ILE A 168 29.95 -22.32 -17.88
N ASP A 169 31.20 -22.61 -18.25
CA ASP A 169 32.30 -21.63 -18.17
C ASP A 169 32.13 -20.56 -19.26
N PHE A 170 31.95 -19.31 -18.84
CA PHE A 170 31.79 -18.19 -19.75
C PHE A 170 33.14 -17.51 -19.98
N ARG A 171 33.78 -17.80 -21.12
CA ARG A 171 35.03 -17.15 -21.57
C ARG A 171 36.17 -17.19 -20.55
N GLY A 172 36.24 -18.21 -19.70
CA GLY A 172 37.24 -18.31 -18.61
C GLY A 172 36.98 -17.36 -17.43
N LEU A 173 35.87 -16.62 -17.42
CA LEU A 173 35.53 -15.60 -16.43
C LEU A 173 34.84 -16.19 -15.19
N GLY A 174 34.27 -17.38 -15.30
CA GLY A 174 33.51 -18.03 -14.23
C GLY A 174 32.41 -18.94 -14.76
N ARG A 175 31.81 -19.74 -13.87
CA ARG A 175 30.64 -20.57 -14.19
C ARG A 175 29.37 -19.74 -14.04
N VAL A 176 28.60 -19.62 -15.11
CA VAL A 176 27.30 -18.92 -15.13
C VAL A 176 26.22 -19.84 -15.69
N GLU A 177 24.96 -19.52 -15.42
CA GLU A 177 23.83 -20.31 -15.92
C GLU A 177 23.78 -20.26 -17.45
N LYS A 178 23.59 -21.41 -18.09
CA LYS A 178 23.57 -21.55 -19.55
C LYS A 178 22.54 -20.66 -20.24
N THR A 179 21.41 -20.43 -19.58
CA THR A 179 20.34 -19.53 -20.02
C THR A 179 20.81 -18.08 -20.15
N PHE A 180 21.84 -17.67 -19.40
CA PHE A 180 22.36 -16.30 -19.41
C PHE A 180 23.33 -16.06 -20.57
N VAL A 181 24.01 -17.11 -21.04
CA VAL A 181 25.10 -16.98 -22.00
C VAL A 181 24.71 -16.25 -23.29
N PRO A 182 23.56 -16.53 -23.95
CA PRO A 182 23.18 -15.79 -25.14
C PRO A 182 23.05 -14.27 -24.90
N PHE A 183 22.49 -13.87 -23.76
CA PHE A 183 22.32 -12.46 -23.40
C PHE A 183 23.66 -11.81 -23.03
N LEU A 184 24.51 -12.53 -22.30
CA LEU A 184 25.84 -12.07 -21.94
C LEU A 184 26.73 -11.89 -23.18
N GLU A 185 26.65 -12.79 -24.17
CA GLU A 185 27.37 -12.64 -25.42
C GLU A 185 26.90 -11.43 -26.23
N GLU A 186 25.58 -11.21 -26.31
CA GLU A 186 24.98 -10.05 -26.99
C GLU A 186 25.51 -8.73 -26.40
N VAL A 187 25.48 -8.59 -25.06
CA VAL A 187 25.90 -7.34 -24.40
C VAL A 187 27.42 -7.18 -24.36
N CYS A 188 28.20 -8.25 -24.19
CA CYS A 188 29.67 -8.16 -24.19
C CYS A 188 30.23 -7.82 -25.57
N SER A 189 29.53 -8.22 -26.63
CA SER A 189 29.87 -7.84 -28.01
C SER A 189 29.54 -6.37 -28.28
N SER A 190 28.44 -5.88 -27.71
CA SER A 190 27.98 -4.50 -27.89
C SER A 190 28.71 -3.50 -26.99
N TYR A 191 29.13 -3.93 -25.80
CA TYR A 191 29.78 -3.13 -24.77
C TYR A 191 31.05 -3.82 -24.24
N PRO A 192 32.17 -3.76 -24.99
CA PRO A 192 33.41 -4.43 -24.61
C PRO A 192 33.99 -3.99 -23.25
N SER A 193 33.66 -2.78 -22.78
CA SER A 193 34.08 -2.24 -21.47
C SER A 193 33.66 -3.13 -20.29
N LEU A 194 32.58 -3.90 -20.43
CA LEU A 194 32.12 -4.87 -19.42
C LEU A 194 33.18 -5.94 -19.12
N LEU A 195 33.96 -6.35 -20.13
CA LEU A 195 35.03 -7.33 -19.96
C LEU A 195 36.29 -6.69 -19.36
N GLU A 196 36.51 -5.41 -19.62
CA GLU A 196 37.73 -4.71 -19.20
C GLU A 196 37.73 -4.32 -17.72
N CYS A 197 36.56 -3.96 -17.17
CA CYS A 197 36.41 -3.52 -15.78
C CYS A 197 36.83 -4.59 -14.74
N HIS A 198 36.90 -5.85 -15.16
CA HIS A 198 37.07 -6.99 -14.27
C HIS A 198 38.39 -7.75 -14.45
N LYS A 199 39.25 -7.36 -15.42
CA LYS A 199 40.54 -8.04 -15.72
C LYS A 199 41.51 -8.15 -14.53
N LYS A 200 41.37 -7.30 -13.50
CA LYS A 200 42.23 -7.26 -12.30
C LYS A 200 41.58 -7.83 -11.03
N ARG A 201 40.39 -8.45 -11.14
CA ARG A 201 39.61 -8.96 -10.00
C ARG A 201 39.80 -10.48 -9.83
N SER A 202 39.44 -11.00 -8.66
CA SER A 202 39.50 -12.44 -8.41
C SER A 202 38.46 -13.19 -9.25
N ARG A 203 38.76 -14.42 -9.66
CA ARG A 203 37.84 -15.25 -10.48
C ARG A 203 36.45 -15.36 -9.86
N THR A 204 36.37 -15.54 -8.54
CA THR A 204 35.08 -15.59 -7.81
C THR A 204 34.29 -14.29 -7.93
N PHE A 205 34.96 -13.14 -7.82
CA PHE A 205 34.30 -11.84 -7.98
C PHE A 205 33.77 -11.65 -9.41
N ILE A 206 34.56 -12.03 -10.42
CA ILE A 206 34.16 -11.96 -11.82
C ILE A 206 32.94 -12.86 -12.07
N GLN A 207 32.96 -14.09 -11.54
CA GLN A 207 31.82 -15.00 -11.64
C GLN A 207 30.55 -14.38 -11.04
N CYS A 208 30.60 -13.86 -9.81
CA CYS A 208 29.44 -13.22 -9.18
C CYS A 208 28.92 -12.03 -10.00
N ALA A 209 29.82 -11.20 -10.53
CA ALA A 209 29.45 -10.04 -11.33
C ALA A 209 28.70 -10.43 -12.62
N PHE A 210 29.21 -11.42 -13.36
CA PHE A 210 28.58 -11.89 -14.60
C PHE A 210 27.33 -12.72 -14.35
N THR A 211 27.22 -13.41 -13.21
CA THR A 211 25.98 -14.06 -12.77
C THR A 211 24.89 -13.02 -12.47
N ALA A 212 25.20 -11.97 -11.69
CA ALA A 212 24.26 -10.89 -11.40
C ALA A 212 23.79 -10.19 -12.69
N LEU A 213 24.72 -9.88 -13.60
CA LEU A 213 24.40 -9.28 -14.90
C LEU A 213 23.51 -10.21 -15.73
N GLY A 214 23.85 -11.51 -15.78
CA GLY A 214 23.08 -12.53 -16.49
C GLY A 214 21.64 -12.63 -16.00
N ARG A 215 21.44 -12.62 -14.68
CA ARG A 215 20.10 -12.65 -14.06
C ARG A 215 19.26 -11.44 -14.46
N LEU A 216 19.82 -10.24 -14.36
CA LEU A 216 19.11 -9.01 -14.72
C LEU A 216 18.72 -9.02 -16.21
N LEU A 217 19.65 -9.38 -17.10
CA LEU A 217 19.38 -9.42 -18.54
C LEU A 217 18.33 -10.47 -18.90
N CYS A 218 18.43 -11.65 -18.30
CA CYS A 218 17.44 -12.71 -18.46
C CYS A 218 16.07 -12.23 -18.02
N PHE A 219 15.97 -11.60 -16.84
CA PHE A 219 14.72 -11.03 -16.34
C PHE A 219 14.12 -10.02 -17.33
N LEU A 220 14.92 -9.05 -17.79
CA LEU A 220 14.47 -8.00 -18.71
C LEU A 220 14.02 -8.55 -20.08
N LYS A 221 14.67 -9.61 -20.57
CA LYS A 221 14.35 -10.21 -21.89
C LYS A 221 13.20 -11.19 -21.84
N THR A 222 12.98 -11.87 -20.71
CA THR A 222 11.98 -12.93 -20.60
C THR A 222 10.67 -12.46 -19.99
N THR A 223 10.69 -11.42 -19.15
CA THR A 223 9.48 -10.98 -18.46
C THR A 223 8.72 -9.94 -19.29
N LYS A 224 7.44 -10.21 -19.55
CA LYS A 224 6.59 -9.32 -20.33
C LYS A 224 6.05 -8.19 -19.45
N ALA A 225 5.78 -7.04 -20.04
CA ALA A 225 5.23 -5.88 -19.33
C ALA A 225 3.91 -6.19 -18.59
N LYS A 226 3.06 -7.06 -19.14
CA LYS A 226 1.82 -7.52 -18.48
C LYS A 226 2.04 -8.39 -17.25
N ASP A 227 3.18 -9.08 -17.19
CA ASP A 227 3.56 -9.99 -16.12
C ASP A 227 4.41 -9.25 -15.06
N MET A 228 4.58 -7.93 -15.21
CA MET A 228 5.13 -7.04 -14.17
C MET A 228 4.14 -6.82 -13.03
N THR A 229 4.01 -7.87 -12.21
CA THR A 229 3.42 -7.79 -10.88
C THR A 229 4.31 -6.93 -9.97
N ARG A 230 3.79 -6.55 -8.80
CA ARG A 230 4.58 -5.83 -7.80
C ARG A 230 5.84 -6.61 -7.44
N ASP A 231 5.74 -7.92 -7.22
CA ASP A 231 6.88 -8.75 -6.84
C ASP A 231 7.90 -8.94 -7.96
N ALA A 232 7.46 -8.97 -9.22
CA ALA A 232 8.36 -8.93 -10.36
C ALA A 232 9.14 -7.61 -10.43
N CYS A 233 8.51 -6.47 -10.16
CA CYS A 233 9.21 -5.18 -10.06
C CYS A 233 10.22 -5.15 -8.89
N LYS A 234 9.85 -5.72 -7.73
CA LYS A 234 10.78 -5.88 -6.60
C LYS A 234 11.99 -6.72 -7.01
N ARG A 235 11.75 -7.83 -7.71
CA ARG A 235 12.82 -8.70 -8.22
C ARG A 235 13.73 -7.95 -9.18
N LEU A 236 13.16 -7.18 -10.12
CA LEU A 236 13.94 -6.35 -11.04
C LEU A 236 14.83 -5.34 -10.29
N GLN A 237 14.28 -4.70 -9.27
CA GLN A 237 14.99 -3.71 -8.47
C GLN A 237 16.13 -4.34 -7.66
N LEU A 238 15.89 -5.49 -7.02
CA LEU A 238 16.93 -6.24 -6.32
C LEU A 238 18.05 -6.68 -7.26
N LEU A 239 17.72 -7.18 -8.46
CA LEU A 239 18.70 -7.57 -9.46
C LEU A 239 19.54 -6.37 -9.94
N TRP A 240 18.93 -5.18 -10.03
CA TRP A 240 19.64 -3.95 -10.39
C TRP A 240 20.60 -3.50 -9.28
N GLU A 241 20.12 -3.46 -8.03
CA GLU A 241 20.94 -3.08 -6.86
C GLU A 241 22.12 -4.05 -6.64
N GLU A 242 21.88 -5.36 -6.79
CA GLU A 242 22.95 -6.38 -6.76
C GLU A 242 24.00 -6.09 -7.83
N LEU A 243 23.58 -5.77 -9.06
CA LEU A 243 24.48 -5.49 -10.16
C LEU A 243 25.32 -4.22 -9.94
N GLU A 244 24.74 -3.17 -9.35
CA GLU A 244 25.45 -1.92 -9.03
C GLU A 244 26.63 -2.14 -8.07
N THR A 245 26.57 -3.15 -7.19
CA THR A 245 27.68 -3.47 -6.28
C THR A 245 28.97 -3.87 -7.01
N PHE A 246 28.85 -4.39 -8.23
CA PHE A 246 29.97 -4.84 -9.05
C PHE A 246 30.62 -3.72 -9.86
N LYS A 247 30.05 -2.50 -9.85
CA LYS A 247 30.60 -1.29 -10.50
C LYS A 247 30.84 -1.44 -12.00
N PHE A 248 29.91 -2.09 -12.70
CA PHE A 248 29.88 -2.06 -14.16
C PHE A 248 29.61 -0.64 -14.68
N ASP A 249 30.06 -0.35 -15.90
CA ASP A 249 29.60 0.81 -16.66
C ASP A 249 28.27 0.47 -17.33
N LEU A 250 27.16 0.88 -16.70
CA LEU A 250 25.79 0.49 -17.05
C LEU A 250 24.94 1.65 -17.58
N VAL A 251 25.57 2.73 -18.04
CA VAL A 251 24.86 3.93 -18.56
C VAL A 251 23.87 3.57 -19.68
N TRP A 252 24.17 2.51 -20.44
CA TRP A 252 23.31 2.02 -21.50
C TRP A 252 22.09 1.23 -21.01
N LEU A 253 22.16 0.61 -19.82
CA LEU A 253 21.12 -0.27 -19.28
C LEU A 253 20.17 0.47 -18.32
N GLU A 254 20.71 1.47 -17.61
CA GLU A 254 19.97 2.27 -16.63
C GLU A 254 18.65 2.86 -17.17
N PRO A 255 18.58 3.49 -18.37
CA PRO A 255 17.33 4.05 -18.87
C PRO A 255 16.23 3.00 -19.08
N HIS A 256 16.62 1.76 -19.44
CA HIS A 256 15.67 0.67 -19.67
C HIS A 256 15.08 0.17 -18.35
N VAL A 257 15.91 0.00 -17.32
CA VAL A 257 15.46 -0.41 -15.98
C VAL A 257 14.56 0.66 -15.37
N GLN A 258 14.97 1.94 -15.44
CA GLN A 258 14.18 3.05 -14.92
C GLN A 258 12.84 3.21 -15.65
N SER A 259 12.79 3.01 -16.97
CA SER A 259 11.55 3.06 -17.75
C SER A 259 10.51 2.04 -17.26
N VAL A 260 10.95 0.80 -16.97
CA VAL A 260 10.08 -0.27 -16.45
C VAL A 260 9.55 0.10 -15.06
N LEU A 261 10.41 0.62 -14.18
CA LEU A 261 10.02 1.05 -12.83
C LEU A 261 9.05 2.24 -12.85
N VAL A 262 9.26 3.22 -13.75
CA VAL A 262 8.36 4.38 -13.92
C VAL A 262 7.00 3.97 -14.48
N MET A 263 6.95 3.06 -15.46
CA MET A 263 5.68 2.53 -15.97
C MET A 263 4.83 1.94 -14.85
N LYS A 264 5.43 1.23 -13.89
CA LYS A 264 4.68 0.65 -12.78
C LYS A 264 4.17 1.68 -11.77
N ARG A 265 4.95 2.73 -11.45
CA ARG A 265 4.47 3.85 -10.62
C ARG A 265 3.20 4.48 -11.20
N ARG A 266 3.15 4.63 -12.53
CA ARG A 266 1.95 5.12 -13.22
C ARG A 266 0.78 4.15 -13.10
N ALA A 267 1.02 2.84 -13.25
CA ALA A 267 -0.02 1.83 -13.07
C ALA A 267 -0.61 1.84 -11.64
N GLY A 268 0.24 1.92 -10.60
CA GLY A 268 -0.23 2.00 -9.21
C GLY A 268 -1.03 3.28 -8.92
N ARG A 269 -0.69 4.41 -9.55
CA ARG A 269 -1.52 5.63 -9.48
C ARG A 269 -2.88 5.44 -10.15
N VAL A 270 -2.93 4.72 -11.28
CA VAL A 270 -4.19 4.40 -11.97
C VAL A 270 -5.08 3.51 -11.12
N ASP A 271 -4.52 2.53 -10.41
CA ASP A 271 -5.29 1.67 -9.51
C ASP A 271 -5.89 2.46 -8.34
N ARG A 272 -5.13 3.36 -7.70
CA ARG A 272 -5.65 4.27 -6.66
C ARG A 272 -6.79 5.16 -7.16
N LEU A 273 -6.59 5.79 -8.31
CA LEU A 273 -7.61 6.65 -8.90
C LEU A 273 -8.88 5.87 -9.24
N ARG A 274 -8.76 4.59 -9.57
CA ARG A 274 -9.89 3.71 -9.84
C ARG A 274 -10.70 3.42 -8.57
N GLU A 275 -10.03 3.11 -7.47
CA GLU A 275 -10.65 2.94 -6.15
C GLU A 275 -11.32 4.25 -5.68
N ASP A 276 -10.65 5.39 -5.83
CA ASP A 276 -11.22 6.71 -5.49
C ASP A 276 -12.48 7.01 -6.32
N VAL A 277 -12.47 6.68 -7.62
CA VAL A 277 -13.64 6.82 -8.50
C VAL A 277 -14.79 5.95 -8.02
N GLU A 278 -14.54 4.68 -7.69
CA GLU A 278 -15.59 3.77 -7.18
C GLU A 278 -16.20 4.27 -5.86
N ILE A 279 -15.38 4.81 -4.95
CA ILE A 279 -15.86 5.42 -3.71
C ILE A 279 -16.75 6.65 -3.99
N LEU A 280 -16.30 7.54 -4.88
CA LEU A 280 -17.05 8.73 -5.25
C LEU A 280 -18.37 8.39 -5.96
N GLU A 281 -18.38 7.36 -6.81
CA GLU A 281 -19.61 6.86 -7.46
C GLU A 281 -20.63 6.36 -6.43
N ASN A 282 -20.17 5.62 -5.42
CA ASN A 282 -21.01 5.15 -4.32
C ASN A 282 -21.57 6.30 -3.47
N GLU A 283 -20.76 7.34 -3.22
CA GLU A 283 -21.20 8.54 -2.50
C GLU A 283 -22.22 9.36 -3.30
N ILE A 284 -22.02 9.52 -4.62
CA ILE A 284 -23.00 10.16 -5.51
C ILE A 284 -24.34 9.43 -5.45
N LYS A 285 -24.31 8.10 -5.47
CA LYS A 285 -25.51 7.28 -5.36
C LYS A 285 -26.24 7.54 -4.03
N ARG A 286 -25.52 7.50 -2.91
CA ARG A 286 -26.07 7.75 -1.57
C ARG A 286 -26.71 9.16 -1.48
N ARG A 287 -26.03 10.19 -1.97
CA ARG A 287 -26.55 11.58 -1.95
C ARG A 287 -27.81 11.74 -2.79
N ARG A 288 -27.90 11.05 -3.93
CA ARG A 288 -29.13 11.04 -4.75
C ARG A 288 -30.31 10.41 -4.01
N ASP A 289 -30.08 9.33 -3.27
CA ASP A 289 -31.14 8.68 -2.48
C ASP A 289 -31.66 9.62 -1.38
N VAL A 290 -30.75 10.33 -0.69
CA VAL A 290 -31.12 11.33 0.33
C VAL A 290 -31.87 12.51 -0.28
N LEU A 291 -31.42 13.01 -1.44
CA LEU A 291 -32.10 14.11 -2.13
C LEU A 291 -33.52 13.73 -2.54
N ALA A 292 -33.71 12.52 -3.08
CA ALA A 292 -35.03 12.03 -3.48
C ALA A 292 -35.98 11.92 -2.27
N ALA A 293 -35.49 11.48 -1.11
CA ALA A 293 -36.29 11.47 0.12
C ALA A 293 -36.70 12.88 0.55
N ALA A 294 -35.75 13.83 0.54
CA ALA A 294 -36.03 15.22 0.90
C ALA A 294 -37.01 15.91 -0.07
N GLU A 295 -36.97 15.58 -1.36
CA GLU A 295 -37.94 16.07 -2.35
C GLU A 295 -39.36 15.58 -2.05
N VAL A 296 -39.52 14.32 -1.64
CA VAL A 296 -40.83 13.77 -1.23
C VAL A 296 -41.36 14.48 0.01
N ASP A 297 -40.51 14.70 1.01
CA ASP A 297 -40.87 15.41 2.24
C ASP A 297 -41.26 16.87 1.96
N LEU A 298 -40.53 17.54 1.07
CA LEU A 298 -40.84 18.91 0.64
C LEU A 298 -42.21 19.00 -0.04
N GLU A 299 -42.54 18.06 -0.93
CA GLU A 299 -43.84 18.04 -1.59
C GLU A 299 -44.99 17.65 -0.64
N ALA A 300 -44.72 16.90 0.42
CA ALA A 300 -45.68 16.68 1.51
C ALA A 300 -45.92 17.97 2.30
N ALA A 301 -44.86 18.65 2.73
CA ALA A 301 -44.95 19.90 3.48
C ALA A 301 -45.68 21.01 2.70
N LYS A 302 -45.45 21.13 1.39
CA LYS A 302 -46.19 22.07 0.54
C LYS A 302 -47.69 21.79 0.50
N ARG A 303 -48.09 20.50 0.45
CA ARG A 303 -49.51 20.11 0.47
C ARG A 303 -50.18 20.43 1.80
N ASP A 304 -49.49 20.20 2.91
CA ASP A 304 -50.01 20.49 4.25
C ASP A 304 -50.13 22.01 4.48
N LEU A 305 -49.16 22.79 4.00
CA LEU A 305 -49.24 24.26 4.02
C LEU A 305 -50.46 24.77 3.25
N ALA A 306 -50.68 24.28 2.02
CA ALA A 306 -51.81 24.70 1.21
C ALA A 306 -53.17 24.40 1.86
N LYS A 307 -53.29 23.27 2.58
CA LYS A 307 -54.50 22.95 3.36
C LYS A 307 -54.70 23.92 4.52
N ALA A 308 -53.64 24.19 5.29
CA ALA A 308 -53.70 25.10 6.42
C ALA A 308 -54.07 26.53 5.98
N GLU A 309 -53.55 26.99 4.84
CA GLU A 309 -53.90 28.29 4.26
C GLU A 309 -55.39 28.37 3.86
N GLU A 310 -55.95 27.29 3.30
CA GLU A 310 -57.38 27.25 2.92
C GLU A 310 -58.30 27.18 4.15
N GLU A 311 -57.96 26.35 5.15
CA GLU A 311 -58.70 26.26 6.41
C GLU A 311 -58.72 27.61 7.15
N PHE A 312 -57.58 28.30 7.21
CA PHE A 312 -57.48 29.63 7.83
C PHE A 312 -58.36 30.67 7.13
N LYS A 313 -58.52 30.55 5.81
CA LYS A 313 -59.35 31.46 5.01
C LYS A 313 -60.84 31.24 5.27
N ILE A 314 -61.28 29.98 5.43
CA ILE A 314 -62.66 29.62 5.79
C ILE A 314 -63.03 30.14 7.18
N ASP A 315 -62.11 30.01 8.15
CA ASP A 315 -62.34 30.48 9.52
C ASP A 315 -62.58 32.00 9.58
N MET A 316 -61.85 32.77 8.76
CA MET A 316 -62.03 34.22 8.61
C MET A 316 -63.36 34.63 7.97
N ASP A 317 -63.91 33.81 7.08
CA ASP A 317 -65.18 34.06 6.39
C ASP A 317 -66.41 33.62 7.23
N THR A 318 -66.19 33.00 8.40
CA THR A 318 -67.27 32.52 9.27
C THR A 318 -67.79 33.65 10.17
N GLU A 319 -69.10 33.93 10.13
CA GLU A 319 -69.71 34.94 10.99
C GLU A 319 -69.57 34.56 12.48
N LEU A 320 -68.96 35.45 13.27
CA LEU A 320 -68.85 35.34 14.73
C LEU A 320 -70.23 35.56 15.39
N GLY A 321 -71.12 34.58 15.24
CA GLY A 321 -72.43 34.61 15.87
C GLY A 321 -72.35 34.59 17.39
N TYR A 322 -73.27 35.29 18.05
CA TYR A 322 -73.48 35.26 19.50
C TYR A 322 -74.82 34.58 19.81
N PRO A 323 -74.90 33.75 20.86
CA PRO A 323 -76.14 33.05 21.19
C PRO A 323 -77.19 34.05 21.68
N LEU A 324 -78.37 34.02 21.05
CA LEU A 324 -79.54 34.77 21.54
C LEU A 324 -80.35 33.89 22.52
N PRO A 325 -80.87 34.45 23.64
CA PRO A 325 -81.59 33.71 24.68
C PRO A 325 -82.88 33.04 24.23
#